data_AF-A0A699TDK4-F1
#
_entry.id   AF-A0A699TDK4-F1
#
_cell.length_a   1.000
_cell.length_b   1.000
_cell.length_c   1.000
_cell.angle_alpha   90.00
_cell.angle_beta   90.00
_cell.angle_gamma   90.00
#
_symmetry.space_group_name_H-M   'P 1'
#
loop_
_entity.id
_entity.type
_entity.pdbx_description
1 polymer ?
#
loop_
_entity_poly.entity_id
_entity_poly.type
_entity_poly.pdbx_seq_one_letter_code
_entity_poly.pdbx_strand_id
1 'polypeptide(L)'
;IDQGVAAAMAEVEASRVRNGYGSNGSGPRLAQTVQSERVKKYIGGVPDTIHDSVKAAKPKTMKEAIEFATELMDKRICDAVENKRKFEG
;
A
#
# COMPACT_ATOMS: atom_id res chain seq x y z
N ILE A 1 14.71 1.21 -0.17
CA ILE A 1 13.75 0.53 0.74
C ILE A 1 14.46 -0.70 1.26
N ASP A 2 14.93 -0.67 2.51
CA ASP A 2 15.77 -1.74 3.06
C ASP A 2 15.00 -3.06 3.18
N GLN A 3 15.67 -4.15 2.81
CA GLN A 3 15.12 -5.52 2.83
C GLN A 3 14.59 -5.92 4.23
N GLY A 4 15.13 -5.31 5.30
CA GLY A 4 14.70 -5.50 6.69
C GLY A 4 13.33 -4.90 7.03
N VAL A 5 12.91 -3.81 6.37
CA VAL A 5 11.58 -3.21 6.60
C VAL A 5 10.47 -4.09 6.03
N ALA A 6 10.72 -4.73 4.89
CA ALA A 6 9.79 -5.67 4.27
C ALA A 6 9.61 -6.95 5.12
N ALA A 7 10.69 -7.45 5.73
CA ALA A 7 10.65 -8.59 6.64
C ALA A 7 9.89 -8.26 7.94
N ALA A 8 10.16 -7.10 8.56
CA ALA A 8 9.45 -6.67 9.76
C ALA A 8 7.93 -6.48 9.51
N MET A 9 7.53 -5.98 8.33
CA MET A 9 6.12 -5.90 7.93
C MET A 9 5.47 -7.26 7.62
N ALA A 10 6.25 -8.29 7.30
CA ALA A 10 5.76 -9.67 7.15
C ALA A 10 5.67 -10.40 8.49
N GLU A 11 6.61 -10.16 9.40
CA GLU A 11 6.68 -10.79 10.72
C GLU A 11 5.67 -10.19 11.70
N VAL A 12 5.42 -8.86 11.64
CA VAL A 12 4.38 -8.21 12.46
C VAL A 12 2.96 -8.64 12.06
N GLU A 13 2.79 -9.13 10.83
CA GLU A 13 1.52 -9.66 10.30
C GLU A 13 1.26 -11.11 10.77
N ALA A 14 2.30 -11.92 10.94
CA ALA A 14 2.18 -13.28 11.49
C ALA A 14 1.70 -13.28 12.95
N SER A 15 2.02 -12.23 13.72
CA SER A 15 1.63 -12.12 15.14
C SER A 15 0.23 -11.54 15.41
N ARG A 16 -0.49 -11.02 14.40
CA ARG A 16 -1.91 -10.63 14.57
C ARG A 16 -2.89 -11.79 14.38
N VAL A 17 -2.40 -12.97 14.01
CA VAL A 17 -3.15 -14.25 14.01
C VAL A 17 -3.18 -14.85 15.41
N ARG A 18 -3.65 -14.08 16.40
CA ARG A 18 -4.10 -14.64 17.68
C ARG A 18 -5.47 -14.07 18.06
N ASN A 19 -6.41 -14.16 17.13
CA ASN A 19 -7.77 -14.50 17.51
C ASN A 19 -8.12 -15.78 16.74
N GLY A 20 -8.37 -16.86 17.48
CA GLY A 20 -8.15 -18.23 17.03
C GLY A 20 -9.03 -18.67 15.85
N TYR A 21 -8.38 -19.27 14.84
CA TYR A 21 -9.00 -20.29 14.01
C TYR A 21 -8.03 -21.45 13.91
N GLY A 22 -8.54 -22.63 14.27
CA GLY A 22 -7.78 -23.87 14.36
C GLY A 22 -7.05 -24.21 13.07
N SER A 23 -5.89 -24.84 13.26
CA SER A 23 -5.06 -25.44 12.23
C SER A 23 -5.89 -26.23 11.22
N ASN A 24 -5.78 -25.90 9.94
CA ASN A 24 -6.05 -26.78 8.80
C ASN A 24 -5.15 -26.32 7.64
N GLY A 25 -4.23 -27.19 7.24
CA GLY A 25 -3.20 -26.92 6.23
C GLY A 25 -3.78 -26.23 4.99
N SER A 26 -3.25 -25.05 4.69
CA SER A 26 -3.72 -24.28 3.55
C SER A 26 -2.53 -23.59 2.94
N GLY A 27 -2.15 -24.10 1.77
CA GLY A 27 -1.02 -23.61 1.00
C GLY A 27 -1.26 -22.19 0.44
N PRO A 28 -0.66 -21.85 -0.72
CA PRO A 28 -0.52 -20.46 -1.21
C PRO A 28 -1.83 -19.65 -1.41
N ARG A 29 -3.00 -20.29 -1.30
CA ARG A 29 -4.32 -19.67 -1.44
C ARG A 29 -4.70 -18.74 -0.27
N LEU A 30 -4.27 -19.04 0.96
CA LEU A 30 -4.50 -18.13 2.09
C LEU A 30 -3.62 -16.88 1.99
N ALA A 31 -2.36 -17.05 1.56
CA ALA A 31 -1.46 -15.93 1.37
C ALA A 31 -2.03 -14.90 0.38
N GLN A 32 -2.65 -15.35 -0.71
CA GLN A 32 -3.28 -14.45 -1.69
C GLN A 32 -4.53 -13.74 -1.13
N THR A 33 -5.31 -14.42 -0.30
CA THR A 33 -6.51 -13.84 0.33
C THR A 33 -6.10 -12.76 1.34
N VAL A 34 -5.15 -13.07 2.22
CA VAL A 34 -4.61 -12.12 3.20
C VAL A 34 -3.98 -10.91 2.50
N GLN A 35 -3.18 -11.11 1.45
CA GLN A 35 -2.60 -10.00 0.68
C GLN A 35 -3.68 -9.12 0.03
N SER A 36 -4.74 -9.72 -0.53
CA SER A 36 -5.84 -8.96 -1.13
C SER A 36 -6.60 -8.13 -0.09
N GLU A 37 -6.83 -8.66 1.10
CA GLU A 37 -7.46 -7.92 2.21
C GLU A 37 -6.58 -6.77 2.71
N ARG A 38 -5.27 -7.00 2.84
CA ARG A 38 -4.30 -5.95 3.21
C ARG A 38 -4.31 -4.80 2.21
N VAL A 39 -4.31 -5.11 0.91
CA VAL A 39 -4.37 -4.10 -0.15
C VAL A 39 -5.67 -3.28 -0.05
N LYS A 40 -6.83 -3.94 0.15
CA LYS A 40 -8.10 -3.22 0.35
C LYS A 40 -8.05 -2.28 1.55
N LYS A 41 -7.46 -2.73 2.66
CA LYS A 41 -7.31 -1.91 3.87
C LYS A 41 -6.37 -0.73 3.65
N TYR A 42 -5.29 -0.92 2.90
CA TYR A 42 -4.39 0.17 2.51
C TYR A 42 -5.08 1.20 1.61
N ILE A 43 -5.82 0.74 0.59
CA ILE A 43 -6.62 1.63 -0.27
C ILE A 43 -7.64 2.42 0.57
N GLY A 44 -8.27 1.80 1.57
CA GLY A 44 -9.18 2.52 2.46
C GLY A 44 -8.53 3.56 3.38
N GLY A 45 -7.20 3.58 3.49
CA GLY A 45 -6.43 4.51 4.33
C GLY A 45 -5.64 5.56 3.56
N VAL A 46 -5.62 5.54 2.22
CA VAL A 46 -4.94 6.57 1.43
C VAL A 46 -5.78 7.86 1.38
N PRO A 47 -5.13 9.04 1.26
CA PRO A 47 -5.84 10.31 1.13
C PRO A 47 -6.81 10.34 -0.06
N ASP A 48 -7.99 10.96 0.13
CA ASP A 48 -9.04 11.10 -0.89
C ASP A 48 -8.52 11.68 -2.22
N THR A 49 -7.51 12.55 -2.16
CA THR A 49 -6.89 13.20 -3.31
C THR A 49 -6.21 12.24 -4.29
N ILE A 50 -5.83 11.04 -3.84
CA ILE A 50 -5.23 9.98 -4.66
C ILE A 50 -6.00 8.66 -4.59
N HIS A 51 -6.98 8.54 -3.69
CA HIS A 51 -7.74 7.32 -3.41
C HIS A 51 -8.31 6.69 -4.68
N ASP A 52 -9.02 7.47 -5.49
CA ASP A 52 -9.68 6.96 -6.70
C ASP A 52 -8.68 6.49 -7.75
N SER A 53 -7.53 7.18 -7.86
CA SER A 53 -6.44 6.78 -8.73
C SER A 53 -5.81 5.46 -8.27
N VAL A 54 -5.52 5.30 -6.97
CA VAL A 54 -4.95 4.05 -6.43
C VAL A 54 -5.94 2.89 -6.60
N LYS A 55 -7.24 3.14 -6.37
CA LYS A 55 -8.30 2.15 -6.56
C LYS A 55 -8.44 1.73 -8.02
N ALA A 56 -8.35 2.67 -8.96
CA ALA A 56 -8.42 2.41 -10.40
C ALA A 56 -7.25 1.55 -10.90
N ALA A 57 -6.06 1.72 -10.33
CA ALA A 57 -4.88 0.90 -10.65
C ALA A 57 -5.02 -0.57 -10.25
N LYS A 58 -5.97 -0.90 -9.35
CA LYS A 58 -6.25 -2.27 -8.87
C LYS A 58 -4.96 -3.04 -8.50
N PRO A 59 -4.15 -2.51 -7.56
CA PRO A 59 -2.91 -3.16 -7.17
C PRO A 59 -3.19 -4.57 -6.65
N LYS A 60 -2.32 -5.53 -6.99
CA LYS A 60 -2.45 -6.92 -6.56
C LYS A 60 -1.65 -7.19 -5.30
N THR A 61 -0.63 -6.36 -5.04
CA THR A 61 0.27 -6.47 -3.92
C THR A 61 0.34 -5.16 -3.15
N MET A 62 0.72 -5.25 -1.87
CA MET A 62 0.97 -4.07 -1.04
C MET A 62 2.07 -3.17 -1.62
N LYS A 63 3.10 -3.77 -2.22
CA LYS A 63 4.21 -3.04 -2.82
C LYS A 63 3.74 -2.16 -3.98
N GLU A 64 2.96 -2.72 -4.91
CA GLU A 64 2.40 -1.96 -6.03
C GLU A 64 1.53 -0.80 -5.55
N ALA A 65 0.71 -1.03 -4.52
CA ALA A 65 -0.12 0.03 -3.95
C ALA A 65 0.71 1.18 -3.36
N ILE A 66 1.81 0.86 -2.65
CA ILE A 66 2.71 1.85 -2.04
C ILE A 66 3.50 2.62 -3.10
N GLU A 67 4.07 1.92 -4.09
CA GLU A 67 4.83 2.54 -5.18
C GLU A 67 3.94 3.50 -5.96
N PHE A 68 2.73 3.07 -6.33
CA PHE A 68 1.78 3.90 -7.06
C PHE A 68 1.32 5.12 -6.26
N ALA A 69 1.02 4.95 -4.96
CA ALA A 69 0.65 6.06 -4.10
C ALA A 69 1.79 7.09 -3.95
N THR A 70 3.02 6.62 -3.81
CA THR A 70 4.22 7.47 -3.72
C THR A 70 4.44 8.26 -5.01
N GLU A 71 4.36 7.60 -6.16
CA GLU A 71 4.52 8.25 -7.46
C GLU A 71 3.48 9.36 -7.69
N LEU A 72 2.23 9.15 -7.25
CA LEU A 72 1.19 10.18 -7.33
C LEU A 72 1.48 11.37 -6.42
N MET A 73 1.96 11.13 -5.19
CA MET A 73 2.32 12.21 -4.29
C MET A 73 3.50 13.01 -4.82
N ASP A 74 4.54 12.34 -5.31
CA ASP A 74 5.73 12.99 -5.87
C ASP A 74 5.38 13.89 -7.06
N LYS A 75 4.55 13.40 -7.99
CA LYS A 75 4.07 14.21 -9.13
C LYS A 75 3.35 15.48 -8.67
N ARG A 76 2.46 15.36 -7.68
CA ARG A 76 1.72 16.52 -7.16
C ARG A 76 2.62 17.53 -6.44
N ILE A 77 3.66 17.06 -5.75
CA ILE A 77 4.65 17.93 -5.12
C ILE A 77 5.46 18.68 -6.18
N CYS A 78 5.91 17.98 -7.23
CA CYS A 78 6.60 18.60 -8.37
C CYS A 78 5.74 19.69 -9.03
N ASP A 79 4.47 19.39 -9.33
CA ASP A 79 3.54 20.37 -9.93
C ASP A 79 3.37 21.62 -9.05
N ALA A 80 3.25 21.43 -7.72
CA ALA A 80 3.10 22.53 -6.78
C ALA A 80 4.37 23.41 -6.68
N VAL A 81 5.56 22.81 -6.77
CA VAL A 81 6.84 23.53 -6.76
C VAL A 81 7.06 24.30 -8.05
N GLU A 82 6.76 23.70 -9.20
CA GLU A 82 6.89 24.37 -10.50
C GLU A 82 5.92 25.56 -10.64
N ASN A 83 4.70 25.44 -10.09
CA ASN A 83 3.74 26.54 -10.12
C ASN A 83 4.23 27.74 -9.30
N LYS A 84 4.82 27.54 -8.11
CA LYS A 84 5.34 28.63 -7.28
C LYS A 84 6.44 29.45 -7.96
N ARG A 85 7.35 28.79 -8.69
CA ARG A 85 8.43 29.46 -9.44
C ARG A 85 7.93 30.38 -10.55
N LYS A 86 6.70 30.21 -11.04
CA LYS A 86 6.11 31.04 -12.10
C LYS A 86 5.35 32.27 -11.58
N PHE A 87 5.06 32.33 -10.28
CA PHE A 87 4.32 33.45 -9.67
C PHE A 87 5.16 34.34 -8.75
N GLU A 88 6.40 33.94 -8.42
CA GLU A 88 7.37 34.76 -7.67
C GLU A 88 8.43 35.44 -8.57
N GLY A 89 8.27 35.38 -9.91
CA GLY A 89 9.18 35.98 -10.90
C GLY A 89 8.64 37.26 -11.53
#